data_AF-A0A3D1JUQ7-F1
#
_entry.id   AF-A0A3D1JUQ7-F1
#
_cell.length_a   1.000
_cell.length_b   1.000
_cell.length_c   1.000
_cell.angle_alpha   90.00
_cell.angle_beta   90.00
_cell.angle_gamma   90.00
#
_symmetry.space_group_name_H-M   'P 1'
#
loop_
_entity.id
_entity.type
_entity.pdbx_description
1 polymer ?
#
loop_
_entity_poly.entity_id
_entity_poly.type
_entity_poly.pdbx_seq_one_letter_code
_entity_poly.pdbx_strand_id
1 'polypeptide(L)'
;MKRKLLAIIVLIVLACLAFAGCDGKKNEEPESNVLIVTTPQGGPLHAPLEIAVEMNKQFSVDEPYKYNIKFGHVQYYDESRPQIFTAKLTVYNYDDMVKAETIEEKAQVKQTVLYETDDFYAYKNYIKQNIDEDGYRCDMEYPLSLDLEIPKEYIKGESGRIGFSLVTIGIEKRQDGTDFTLGRSIVIKYEIKDGVIYFSKG
;
A
#
# COMPACT_ATOMS: atom_id res chain seq x y z
N MET A 1 36.66 16.10 -27.93
CA MET A 1 35.46 15.75 -28.73
C MET A 1 35.47 14.22 -28.88
N LYS A 2 34.50 13.39 -28.51
CA LYS A 2 33.06 13.51 -28.25
C LYS A 2 32.71 12.48 -27.14
N ARG A 3 32.11 12.90 -26.01
CA ARG A 3 31.39 11.97 -25.13
C ARG A 3 29.95 11.93 -25.61
N LYS A 4 29.51 10.78 -26.11
CA LYS A 4 28.12 10.54 -26.50
C LYS A 4 27.29 10.43 -25.22
N LEU A 5 26.49 11.45 -24.90
CA LEU A 5 25.39 11.30 -23.96
C LEU A 5 24.35 10.39 -24.62
N LEU A 6 24.14 9.20 -24.06
CA LEU A 6 22.93 8.42 -24.29
C LEU A 6 21.84 9.05 -23.42
N ALA A 7 20.98 9.84 -24.03
CA ALA A 7 19.72 10.26 -23.43
C ALA A 7 18.82 9.03 -23.33
N ILE A 8 18.67 8.48 -22.13
CA ILE A 8 17.65 7.48 -21.84
C ILE A 8 16.33 8.25 -21.71
N ILE A 9 15.49 8.14 -22.73
CA ILE A 9 14.12 8.64 -22.72
C ILE A 9 13.32 7.65 -21.88
N VAL A 10 13.14 7.96 -20.59
CA VAL A 10 12.21 7.24 -19.72
C VAL A 10 10.82 7.87 -19.91
N LEU A 11 10.07 7.32 -20.86
CA LEU A 11 8.67 7.60 -21.08
C LEU A 11 7.86 6.72 -20.11
N ILE A 12 7.63 7.18 -18.87
CA ILE A 12 6.69 6.51 -17.96
C ILE A 12 5.30 6.99 -18.34
N VAL A 13 4.66 6.21 -19.22
CA VAL A 13 3.20 6.23 -19.33
C VAL A 13 2.71 5.50 -18.09
N LEU A 14 2.26 6.26 -17.09
CA LEU A 14 1.53 5.75 -15.94
C LEU A 14 0.18 5.25 -16.46
N ALA A 15 0.17 4.03 -16.98
CA ALA A 15 -1.05 3.39 -17.44
C ALA A 15 -1.90 3.06 -16.21
N CYS A 16 -3.13 3.59 -16.17
CA CYS A 16 -4.14 3.16 -15.21
C CYS A 16 -4.53 1.70 -15.50
N LEU A 17 -3.70 0.75 -15.07
CA LEU A 17 -4.02 -0.67 -15.12
C LEU A 17 -5.02 -0.95 -14.00
N ALA A 18 -6.22 -1.39 -14.40
CA ALA A 18 -7.24 -1.90 -13.49
C ALA A 18 -6.72 -3.17 -12.80
N PHE A 19 -6.96 -3.29 -11.49
CA PHE A 19 -6.50 -4.44 -10.69
C PHE A 19 -7.48 -5.60 -10.85
N ALA A 20 -6.95 -6.75 -11.31
CA ALA A 20 -7.61 -8.06 -11.45
C ALA A 20 -8.98 -8.04 -12.15
N GLY A 21 -9.01 -8.35 -13.45
CA GLY A 21 -10.25 -8.54 -14.22
C GLY A 21 -11.12 -9.66 -13.65
N CYS A 22 -12.44 -9.50 -13.57
CA CYS A 22 -13.35 -10.61 -13.21
C CYS A 22 -13.41 -11.70 -14.28
N ASP A 23 -13.11 -11.37 -15.52
CA ASP A 23 -12.88 -12.37 -16.56
C ASP A 23 -11.50 -12.98 -16.31
N GLY A 24 -11.45 -14.22 -15.81
CA GLY A 24 -10.23 -15.00 -15.52
C GLY A 24 -9.26 -15.22 -16.70
N LYS A 25 -9.33 -14.41 -17.75
CA LYS A 25 -8.18 -14.11 -18.59
C LYS A 25 -7.11 -13.55 -17.66
N LYS A 26 -6.05 -14.35 -17.48
CA LYS A 26 -4.75 -13.84 -17.06
C LYS A 26 -4.53 -12.54 -17.81
N ASN A 27 -4.70 -11.39 -17.13
CA ASN A 27 -4.06 -10.18 -17.58
C ASN A 27 -2.62 -10.61 -17.73
N GLU A 28 -2.15 -10.70 -18.96
CA GLU A 28 -0.76 -11.02 -19.29
C GLU A 28 0.06 -10.26 -18.27
N GLU A 29 0.84 -10.97 -17.44
CA GLU A 29 1.76 -10.31 -16.52
C GLU A 29 2.48 -9.29 -17.39
N PRO A 30 2.27 -7.98 -17.17
CA PRO A 30 2.82 -7.04 -18.11
C PRO A 30 4.33 -7.28 -18.06
N GLU A 31 4.99 -7.40 -19.22
CA GLU A 31 6.45 -7.36 -19.31
C GLU A 31 6.87 -6.01 -18.72
N SER A 32 7.04 -5.99 -17.41
CA SER A 32 6.91 -4.73 -16.71
C SER A 32 7.90 -4.70 -15.59
N ASN A 33 8.81 -3.75 -15.76
CA ASN A 33 9.60 -3.20 -14.69
C ASN A 33 8.72 -2.57 -13.59
N VAL A 34 7.40 -2.73 -13.58
CA VAL A 34 6.49 -2.33 -12.50
C VAL A 34 6.24 -3.50 -11.55
N LEU A 35 6.37 -3.22 -10.25
CA LEU A 35 5.96 -4.03 -9.13
C LEU A 35 4.57 -3.57 -8.70
N ILE A 36 3.66 -4.53 -8.57
CA ILE A 36 2.34 -4.32 -7.96
C ILE A 36 2.24 -5.22 -6.72
N VAL A 37 1.95 -4.62 -5.57
CA VAL A 37 1.71 -5.36 -4.31
C VAL A 37 0.38 -4.91 -3.74
N THR A 38 -0.55 -5.86 -3.60
CA THR A 38 -1.84 -5.63 -2.98
C THR A 38 -1.92 -6.34 -1.64
N THR A 39 -2.82 -5.88 -0.78
CA THR A 39 -3.31 -6.67 0.36
C THR A 39 -3.75 -8.06 -0.12
N PRO A 40 -3.46 -9.13 0.65
CA PRO A 40 -3.92 -10.47 0.26
C PRO A 40 -5.44 -10.50 0.15
N GLN A 41 -5.96 -10.94 -1.00
CA GLN A 41 -7.36 -11.29 -1.13
C GLN A 41 -7.64 -12.45 -0.16
N GLY A 42 -8.47 -12.22 0.84
CA GLY A 42 -8.79 -13.20 1.88
C GLY A 42 -10.17 -12.94 2.45
N GLY A 43 -10.86 -14.01 2.86
CA GLY A 43 -12.31 -14.13 3.10
C GLY A 43 -12.96 -13.35 4.27
N PRO A 44 -13.92 -13.94 5.00
CA PRO A 44 -14.94 -13.19 5.75
C PRO A 44 -14.49 -12.47 7.04
N LEU A 45 -13.22 -12.59 7.46
CA LEU A 45 -12.70 -12.04 8.73
C LEU A 45 -11.68 -10.90 8.56
N HIS A 46 -11.57 -10.34 7.36
CA HIS A 46 -10.57 -9.33 7.09
C HIS A 46 -11.06 -7.91 7.35
N ALA A 47 -10.18 -7.06 7.88
CA ALA A 47 -10.43 -5.62 7.96
C ALA A 47 -10.88 -5.12 6.58
N PRO A 48 -11.97 -4.34 6.49
CA PRO A 48 -12.59 -3.92 5.23
C PRO A 48 -11.82 -2.77 4.58
N LEU A 49 -10.50 -2.86 4.61
CA LEU A 49 -9.55 -1.90 4.10
C LEU A 49 -8.76 -2.60 3.02
N GLU A 50 -8.45 -1.91 1.92
CA GLU A 50 -7.58 -2.45 0.89
C GLU A 50 -6.49 -1.43 0.56
N ILE A 51 -5.28 -1.93 0.30
CA ILE A 51 -4.12 -1.13 -0.08
C ILE A 51 -3.45 -1.82 -1.27
N ALA A 52 -3.07 -1.03 -2.26
CA ALA A 52 -2.21 -1.44 -3.36
C ALA A 52 -1.06 -0.45 -3.51
N VAL A 53 0.15 -0.94 -3.73
CA VAL A 53 1.30 -0.14 -4.14
C VAL A 53 1.73 -0.56 -5.53
N GLU A 54 2.01 0.45 -6.35
CA GLU A 54 2.52 0.35 -7.70
C GLU A 54 3.81 1.17 -7.82
N MET A 55 4.91 0.55 -8.27
CA MET A 55 6.20 1.23 -8.38
C MET A 55 7.12 0.54 -9.37
N ASN A 56 8.24 1.14 -9.76
CA ASN A 56 9.25 0.38 -10.51
C ASN A 56 9.91 -0.69 -9.62
N LYS A 57 10.27 -1.82 -10.21
CA LYS A 57 11.05 -2.91 -9.59
C LYS A 57 12.49 -2.50 -9.34
N GLN A 58 13.01 -1.51 -10.04
CA GLN A 58 14.42 -1.16 -10.03
C GLN A 58 14.60 0.35 -10.04
N PHE A 59 15.56 0.82 -9.26
CA PHE A 59 16.00 2.21 -9.25
C PHE A 59 17.52 2.27 -9.07
N SER A 60 18.16 3.31 -9.61
CA SER A 60 19.49 3.69 -9.15
C SER A 60 19.42 4.13 -7.68
N VAL A 61 20.42 3.79 -6.86
CA VAL A 61 20.40 4.13 -5.43
C VAL A 61 20.30 5.64 -5.15
N ASP A 62 20.76 6.46 -6.09
CA ASP A 62 20.79 7.92 -5.97
C ASP A 62 19.47 8.59 -6.37
N GLU A 63 18.56 7.89 -7.04
CA GLU A 63 17.32 8.48 -7.54
C GLU A 63 16.14 8.30 -6.57
N PRO A 64 15.12 9.19 -6.59
CA PRO A 64 13.90 9.02 -5.82
C PRO A 64 13.16 7.71 -6.09
N TYR A 65 12.85 6.95 -5.04
CA TYR A 65 12.09 5.69 -5.12
C TYR A 65 10.59 5.99 -5.14
N LYS A 66 10.10 6.41 -6.31
CA LYS A 66 8.71 6.83 -6.49
C LYS A 66 7.75 5.64 -6.53
N TYR A 67 6.59 5.81 -5.90
CA TYR A 67 5.50 4.83 -5.92
C TYR A 67 4.16 5.55 -5.92
N ASN A 68 3.15 4.86 -6.44
CA ASN A 68 1.75 5.22 -6.28
C ASN A 68 1.11 4.26 -5.26
N ILE A 69 0.45 4.80 -4.25
CA ILE A 69 -0.33 4.01 -3.30
C ILE A 69 -1.82 4.29 -3.50
N LYS A 70 -2.59 3.23 -3.67
CA LYS A 70 -4.04 3.25 -3.88
C LYS A 70 -4.72 2.55 -2.70
N PHE A 71 -5.78 3.15 -2.18
CA PHE A 71 -6.41 2.64 -0.96
C PHE A 71 -7.85 3.10 -0.81
N GLY A 72 -8.55 2.49 0.13
CA GLY A 72 -9.95 2.78 0.43
C GLY A 72 -10.55 1.68 1.30
N HIS A 73 -11.88 1.68 1.40
CA HIS A 73 -12.61 0.66 2.14
C HIS A 73 -13.59 -0.09 1.24
N VAL A 74 -13.95 -1.30 1.66
CA VAL A 74 -14.84 -2.22 0.92
C VAL A 74 -16.09 -2.59 1.72
N GLN A 75 -16.34 -1.89 2.83
CA GLN A 75 -17.53 -2.08 3.65
C GLN A 75 -18.64 -1.13 3.22
N TYR A 76 -19.87 -1.63 3.28
CA TYR A 76 -21.04 -0.79 3.07
C TYR A 76 -21.17 0.22 4.22
N TYR A 77 -21.21 1.50 3.88
CA TYR A 77 -21.44 2.59 4.84
C TYR A 77 -22.93 2.66 5.19
N ASP A 78 -23.26 2.42 6.46
CA ASP A 78 -24.60 2.70 6.98
C ASP A 78 -24.65 4.17 7.44
N GLU A 79 -25.24 5.05 6.60
CA GLU A 79 -25.41 6.48 6.92
C GLU A 79 -26.19 6.71 8.23
N SER A 80 -27.02 5.75 8.65
CA SER A 80 -27.78 5.83 9.89
C SER A 80 -26.93 5.60 11.14
N ARG A 81 -25.69 5.10 10.98
CA ARG A 81 -24.73 4.84 12.04
C ARG A 81 -23.35 5.38 11.61
N PRO A 82 -23.11 6.69 11.73
CA PRO A 82 -21.81 7.27 11.44
C PRO A 82 -20.79 6.72 12.44
N GLN A 83 -20.05 5.69 12.04
CA GLN A 83 -18.91 5.20 12.77
C GLN A 83 -17.76 6.16 12.46
N ILE A 84 -17.34 6.95 13.45
CA ILE A 84 -16.17 7.84 13.31
C ILE A 84 -14.94 6.94 13.42
N PHE A 85 -14.27 6.76 12.29
CA PHE A 85 -12.99 6.08 12.24
C PHE A 85 -11.94 7.05 11.70
N THR A 86 -10.99 7.41 12.56
CA THR A 86 -9.77 8.04 12.06
C THR A 86 -8.95 6.97 11.36
N ALA A 87 -8.73 7.15 10.06
CA ALA A 87 -7.79 6.35 9.30
C ALA A 87 -6.44 7.02 9.23
N LYS A 88 -5.39 6.22 9.32
CA LYS A 88 -4.01 6.65 9.19
C LYS A 88 -3.26 5.70 8.27
N LEU A 89 -2.72 6.24 7.19
CA LEU A 89 -1.79 5.54 6.30
C LEU A 89 -0.36 5.92 6.66
N THR A 90 0.47 4.92 6.90
CA THR A 90 1.87 5.11 7.29
C THR A 90 2.82 4.28 6.45
N VAL A 91 4.05 4.78 6.30
CA VAL A 91 5.19 4.03 5.77
C VAL A 91 6.32 4.01 6.80
N TYR A 92 7.00 2.87 6.89
CA TYR A 92 8.07 2.65 7.86
C TYR A 92 9.03 1.55 7.41
N ASN A 93 10.20 1.49 8.05
CA ASN A 93 11.09 0.33 7.94
C ASN A 93 10.47 -0.85 8.72
N TYR A 94 10.08 -1.90 8.00
CA TYR A 94 9.40 -3.05 8.58
C TYR A 94 10.32 -3.88 9.48
N ASP A 95 11.62 -3.92 9.19
CA ASP A 95 12.59 -4.65 10.00
C ASP A 95 12.77 -4.02 11.39
N ASP A 96 12.76 -2.68 11.48
CA ASP A 96 12.75 -1.97 12.76
C ASP A 96 11.48 -2.29 13.56
N MET A 97 10.32 -2.34 12.88
CA MET A 97 9.04 -2.71 13.51
C MET A 97 9.04 -4.15 14.04
N VAL A 98 9.68 -5.09 13.33
CA VAL A 98 9.80 -6.49 13.77
C VAL A 98 10.79 -6.65 14.92
N LYS A 99 11.86 -5.85 14.94
CA LYS A 99 12.86 -5.86 16.02
C LYS A 99 12.35 -5.28 17.33
N ALA A 100 11.38 -4.37 17.28
CA ALA A 100 10.68 -3.87 18.46
C ALA A 100 9.78 -4.98 19.01
N GLU A 101 10.07 -5.47 20.23
CA GLU A 101 9.36 -6.62 20.81
C GLU A 101 8.14 -6.17 21.60
N THR A 102 8.23 -5.02 22.26
CA THR A 102 7.17 -4.45 23.11
C THR A 102 6.29 -3.43 22.38
N ILE A 103 5.13 -3.11 22.95
CA ILE A 103 4.23 -2.08 22.40
C ILE A 103 4.89 -0.70 22.46
N GLU A 104 5.58 -0.42 23.57
CA GLU A 104 6.29 0.83 23.82
C GLU A 104 7.43 1.03 22.82
N GLU A 105 8.20 -0.02 22.52
CA GLU A 105 9.24 0.04 21.49
C GLU A 105 8.64 0.24 20.09
N LYS A 106 7.55 -0.47 19.76
CA LYS A 106 6.86 -0.32 18.46
C LYS A 106 6.31 1.09 18.27
N ALA A 107 5.83 1.73 19.35
CA ALA A 107 5.38 3.11 19.32
C ALA A 107 6.51 4.12 19.05
N GLN A 108 7.76 3.75 19.34
CA GLN A 108 8.94 4.57 19.06
C GLN A 108 9.54 4.34 17.67
N VAL A 109 9.13 3.27 16.97
CA VAL A 109 9.57 3.03 15.59
C VAL A 109 9.11 4.19 14.72
N LYS A 110 10.07 4.82 14.03
CA LYS A 110 9.81 5.96 13.16
C LYS A 110 8.87 5.57 12.03
N GLN A 111 7.79 6.34 11.89
CA GLN A 111 6.79 6.18 10.84
C GLN A 111 6.54 7.55 10.19
N THR A 112 6.34 7.56 8.87
CA THR A 112 5.88 8.76 8.16
C THR A 112 4.39 8.60 7.90
N VAL A 113 3.62 9.60 8.33
CA VAL A 113 2.18 9.66 8.04
C VAL A 113 2.01 10.19 6.62
N LEU A 114 1.37 9.40 5.76
CA LEU A 114 1.15 9.71 4.36
C LEU A 114 -0.25 10.31 4.12
N TYR A 115 -1.21 9.88 4.94
CA TYR A 115 -2.60 10.30 4.85
C TYR A 115 -3.28 10.08 6.19
N GLU A 116 -4.16 11.01 6.57
CA GLU A 116 -4.98 10.92 7.78
C GLU A 116 -6.34 11.57 7.51
N THR A 117 -7.43 10.92 7.91
CA THR A 117 -8.79 11.47 7.81
C THR A 117 -9.71 10.86 8.87
N ASP A 118 -10.71 11.62 9.32
CA ASP A 118 -11.73 11.17 10.28
C ASP A 118 -12.98 10.60 9.61
N ASP A 119 -13.07 10.69 8.29
CA ASP A 119 -14.24 10.28 7.50
C ASP A 119 -13.96 9.09 6.58
N PHE A 120 -13.03 8.22 6.96
CA PHE A 120 -12.48 7.23 6.03
C PHE A 120 -13.53 6.27 5.48
N TYR A 121 -14.53 5.90 6.27
CA TYR A 121 -15.62 5.03 5.82
C TYR A 121 -16.73 5.75 5.03
N ALA A 122 -16.61 7.04 4.77
CA ALA A 122 -17.56 7.74 3.90
C ALA A 122 -17.63 7.11 2.51
N TYR A 123 -18.79 7.18 1.87
CA TYR A 123 -19.04 6.59 0.55
C TYR A 123 -18.03 7.05 -0.52
N LYS A 124 -17.54 8.29 -0.45
CA LYS A 124 -16.52 8.82 -1.36
C LYS A 124 -15.19 8.02 -1.35
N ASN A 125 -14.92 7.29 -0.27
CA ASN A 125 -13.71 6.49 -0.08
C ASN A 125 -13.98 4.98 -0.27
N TYR A 126 -15.19 4.61 -0.74
CA TYR A 126 -15.55 3.24 -1.07
C TYR A 126 -14.89 2.78 -2.36
N ILE A 127 -14.25 1.61 -2.32
CA ILE A 127 -13.69 0.95 -3.49
C ILE A 127 -14.83 0.27 -4.23
N LYS A 128 -15.10 0.76 -5.44
CA LYS A 128 -16.02 0.06 -6.33
C LYS A 128 -15.33 -1.20 -6.82
N GLN A 129 -16.09 -2.28 -6.86
CA GLN A 129 -15.57 -3.60 -7.17
C GLN A 129 -16.71 -4.48 -7.67
N ASN A 130 -16.33 -5.49 -8.43
CA ASN A 130 -17.20 -6.59 -8.80
C ASN A 130 -16.86 -7.81 -7.92
N ILE A 131 -17.75 -8.80 -7.95
CA ILE A 131 -17.54 -10.10 -7.31
C ILE A 131 -17.59 -11.17 -8.42
N ASP A 132 -16.57 -12.00 -8.50
CA ASP A 132 -16.51 -13.10 -9.47
C ASP A 132 -17.39 -14.30 -9.04
N GLU A 133 -17.44 -15.33 -9.89
CA GLU A 133 -18.23 -16.55 -9.65
C GLU A 133 -17.82 -17.30 -8.38
N ASP A 134 -16.57 -17.14 -7.93
CA ASP A 134 -16.01 -17.78 -6.75
C ASP A 134 -16.16 -16.92 -5.47
N GLY A 135 -16.77 -15.73 -5.58
CA GLY A 135 -17.02 -14.82 -4.46
C GLY A 135 -15.84 -13.92 -4.11
N TYR A 136 -14.80 -13.85 -4.96
CA TYR A 136 -13.67 -12.95 -4.77
C TYR A 136 -13.92 -11.58 -5.38
N ARG A 137 -13.31 -10.56 -4.79
CA ARG A 137 -13.38 -9.19 -5.30
C ARG A 137 -12.43 -9.02 -6.48
N CYS A 138 -12.95 -8.41 -7.55
CA CYS A 138 -12.23 -8.12 -8.78
C CYS A 138 -12.66 -6.73 -9.32
N ASP A 139 -11.98 -6.25 -10.35
CA ASP A 139 -12.18 -4.93 -10.97
C ASP A 139 -12.16 -3.78 -9.94
N MET A 140 -11.13 -3.76 -9.10
CA MET A 140 -11.05 -2.81 -7.98
C MET A 140 -10.75 -1.39 -8.49
N GLU A 141 -11.70 -0.47 -8.33
CA GLU A 141 -11.55 0.96 -8.60
C GLU A 141 -11.31 1.73 -7.29
N TYR A 142 -10.03 1.99 -7.01
CA TYR A 142 -9.63 2.72 -5.81
C TYR A 142 -9.98 4.21 -5.89
N PRO A 143 -10.67 4.77 -4.88
CA PRO A 143 -11.07 6.18 -4.87
C PRO A 143 -9.95 7.10 -4.39
N LEU A 144 -9.03 6.61 -3.56
CA LEU A 144 -7.90 7.35 -3.05
C LEU A 144 -6.60 6.83 -3.66
N SER A 145 -5.76 7.76 -4.11
CA SER A 145 -4.46 7.48 -4.69
C SER A 145 -3.47 8.61 -4.38
N LEU A 146 -2.24 8.27 -4.04
CA LEU A 146 -1.17 9.23 -3.74
C LEU A 146 0.12 8.82 -4.47
N ASP A 147 0.73 9.77 -5.16
CA ASP A 147 2.10 9.65 -5.71
C ASP A 147 3.12 10.15 -4.69
N LEU A 148 4.03 9.28 -4.28
CA LEU A 148 4.92 9.50 -3.15
C LEU A 148 6.33 8.97 -3.44
N GLU A 149 7.26 9.27 -2.54
CA GLU A 149 8.63 8.76 -2.54
C GLU A 149 8.90 8.01 -1.24
N ILE A 150 9.58 6.86 -1.30
CA ILE A 150 10.02 6.15 -0.08
C ILE A 150 11.12 6.98 0.59
N PRO A 151 10.93 7.43 1.84
CA PRO A 151 11.99 8.13 2.57
C PRO A 151 13.25 7.27 2.65
N LYS A 152 14.39 7.80 2.16
CA LYS A 152 15.67 7.08 2.10
C LYS A 152 16.13 6.54 3.45
N GLU A 153 15.76 7.21 4.54
CA GLU A 153 16.02 6.77 5.91
C GLU A 153 15.41 5.41 6.29
N TYR A 154 14.40 4.94 5.54
CA TYR A 154 13.82 3.61 5.72
C TYR A 154 14.56 2.51 4.95
N ILE A 155 15.53 2.87 4.12
CA ILE A 155 16.38 1.95 3.38
C ILE A 155 17.71 1.84 4.13
N LYS A 156 17.86 0.74 4.88
CA LYS A 156 19.01 0.45 5.73
C LYS A 156 19.76 -0.78 5.22
N GLY A 157 21.09 -0.67 5.12
CA GLY A 157 21.94 -1.77 4.67
C GLY A 157 21.70 -2.19 3.22
N GLU A 158 22.17 -3.38 2.86
CA GLU A 158 22.09 -3.92 1.50
C GLU A 158 20.76 -4.63 1.20
N SER A 159 19.94 -4.93 2.21
CA SER A 159 18.63 -5.55 2.03
C SER A 159 17.72 -5.24 3.20
N GLY A 160 16.41 -5.24 2.97
CA GLY A 160 15.43 -5.05 4.04
C GLY A 160 14.00 -5.01 3.54
N ARG A 161 13.10 -4.53 4.39
CA ARG A 161 11.65 -4.49 4.12
C ARG A 161 11.05 -3.13 4.46
N ILE A 162 10.18 -2.64 3.59
CA ILE A 162 9.35 -1.45 3.79
C ILE A 162 7.91 -1.90 4.04
N GLY A 163 7.31 -1.38 5.12
CA GLY A 163 5.92 -1.62 5.47
C GLY A 163 5.06 -0.41 5.11
N PHE A 164 3.89 -0.67 4.53
CA PHE A 164 2.82 0.30 4.39
C PHE A 164 1.65 -0.20 5.21
N SER A 165 1.11 0.62 6.10
CA SER A 165 0.00 0.24 6.98
C SER A 165 -1.11 1.27 6.95
N LEU A 166 -2.31 0.83 6.61
CA LEU A 166 -3.56 1.57 6.74
C LEU A 166 -4.29 1.04 7.95
N VAL A 167 -4.47 1.90 8.94
CA VAL A 167 -5.12 1.57 10.20
C VAL A 167 -6.30 2.50 10.40
N THR A 168 -7.46 1.94 10.74
CA THR A 168 -8.62 2.68 11.23
C THR A 168 -8.78 2.42 12.72
N ILE A 169 -8.87 3.49 13.49
CA ILE A 169 -9.20 3.43 14.91
C ILE A 169 -10.70 3.67 15.03
N GLY A 170 -11.43 2.66 15.50
CA GLY A 170 -12.86 2.78 15.73
C GLY A 170 -13.17 3.26 17.12
N ILE A 171 -13.92 4.36 17.21
CA ILE A 171 -14.62 4.74 18.44
C ILE A 171 -15.98 4.02 18.47
N GLU A 172 -15.99 2.71 18.23
CA GLU A 172 -17.12 1.89 18.63
C GLU A 172 -16.73 1.29 19.97
N LYS A 173 -17.23 1.90 21.04
CA LYS A 173 -17.16 1.31 22.37
C LYS A 173 -17.80 -0.06 22.28
N ARG A 174 -16.99 -1.12 22.46
CA ARG A 174 -17.53 -2.42 22.84
C ARG A 174 -18.41 -2.24 24.08
N GLN A 175 -19.27 -3.21 24.39
CA GLN A 175 -20.08 -3.15 25.63
C GLN A 175 -19.22 -2.97 26.90
N ASP A 176 -17.93 -3.31 26.83
CA ASP A 176 -16.92 -3.12 27.89
C ASP A 176 -16.14 -1.78 27.81
N GLY A 177 -16.43 -0.92 26.83
CA GLY A 177 -15.81 0.39 26.65
C GLY A 177 -14.45 0.39 25.95
N THR A 178 -13.98 -0.74 25.41
CA THR A 178 -12.70 -0.83 24.70
C THR A 178 -12.81 -0.36 23.24
N ASP A 179 -11.78 0.35 22.78
CA ASP A 179 -11.59 0.72 21.38
C ASP A 179 -11.12 -0.50 20.57
N PHE A 180 -11.46 -0.55 19.28
CA PHE A 180 -10.89 -1.55 18.38
C PHE A 180 -10.13 -0.89 17.24
N THR A 181 -9.02 -1.53 16.87
CA THR A 181 -8.17 -1.12 15.76
C THR A 181 -8.29 -2.15 14.65
N LEU A 182 -8.71 -1.72 13.47
CA LEU A 182 -8.64 -2.53 12.26
C LEU A 182 -7.50 -2.02 11.41
N GLY A 183 -6.67 -2.92 10.90
CA GLY A 183 -5.50 -2.56 10.12
C GLY A 183 -5.28 -3.51 8.97
N ARG A 184 -4.75 -2.97 7.88
CA ARG A 184 -4.14 -3.72 6.80
C ARG A 184 -2.76 -3.21 6.52
N SER A 185 -1.90 -4.12 6.10
CA SER A 185 -0.55 -3.76 5.73
C SER A 185 -0.08 -4.57 4.54
N ILE A 186 0.78 -3.96 3.75
CA ILE A 186 1.57 -4.64 2.73
C ILE A 186 3.05 -4.43 3.04
N VAL A 187 3.86 -5.39 2.60
CA VAL A 187 5.31 -5.35 2.77
C VAL A 187 5.96 -5.47 1.40
N ILE A 188 6.97 -4.64 1.17
CA ILE A 188 7.83 -4.68 0.00
C ILE A 188 9.25 -4.99 0.47
N LYS A 189 9.88 -6.00 -0.13
CA LYS A 189 11.29 -6.32 0.09
C LYS A 189 12.16 -5.49 -0.84
N TYR A 190 13.36 -5.14 -0.40
CA TYR A 190 14.40 -4.58 -1.24
C TYR A 190 15.75 -5.27 -1.06
N GLU A 191 16.54 -5.25 -2.11
CA GLU A 191 17.96 -5.65 -2.15
C GLU A 191 18.75 -4.61 -2.96
N ILE A 192 19.94 -4.25 -2.52
CA ILE A 192 20.83 -3.29 -3.19
C ILE A 192 22.06 -4.05 -3.67
N LYS A 193 22.33 -3.95 -4.98
CA LYS A 193 23.50 -4.53 -5.61
C LYS A 193 23.97 -3.66 -6.75
N ASP A 194 25.29 -3.46 -6.84
CA ASP A 194 25.94 -2.74 -7.94
C ASP A 194 25.36 -1.32 -8.21
N GLY A 195 24.97 -0.59 -7.16
CA GLY A 195 24.41 0.76 -7.26
C GLY A 195 22.95 0.81 -7.73
N VAL A 196 22.26 -0.34 -7.75
CA VAL A 196 20.84 -0.48 -8.09
C VAL A 196 20.10 -1.10 -6.90
N ILE A 197 18.92 -0.57 -6.58
CA ILE A 197 17.99 -1.17 -5.64
C ILE A 197 16.89 -1.93 -6.41
N TYR A 198 16.59 -3.13 -5.95
CA TYR A 198 15.61 -4.05 -6.53
C TYR A 198 14.48 -4.26 -5.53
N PHE A 199 13.23 -3.99 -5.93
CA PHE A 199 12.03 -4.15 -5.12
C PHE A 199 11.25 -5.39 -5.54
N SER A 200 10.71 -6.12 -4.55
CA SER A 200 9.91 -7.32 -4.77
C SER A 200 8.82 -7.49 -3.71
N LYS A 201 7.87 -8.41 -3.95
CA LYS A 201 6.79 -8.70 -3.02
C LYS A 201 7.32 -9.28 -1.70
N GLY A 202 6.86 -8.72 -0.58
CA GLY A 202 7.21 -9.10 0.79
C GLY A 202 6.64 -10.43 1.25
#